data_AF-A0A7Y6B658-F1
#
_entry.id   AF-A0A7Y6B658-F1
#
_cell.length_a   1.000
_cell.length_b   1.000
_cell.length_c   1.000
_cell.angle_alpha   90.00
_cell.angle_beta   90.00
_cell.angle_gamma   90.00
#
_symmetry.space_group_name_H-M   'P 1'
#
loop_
_entity.id
_entity.type
_entity.pdbx_description
1 polymer ?
#
loop_
_entity_poly.entity_id
_entity_poly.type
_entity_poly.pdbx_seq_one_letter_code
_entity_poly.pdbx_strand_id
1 'polypeptide(L)'
;METGADIIALWPRWLENVGEMRRMNALVRVRCAVCGTILRVDLDDIVARHGVGYSLVDKLERCRMVGCAGSTFYLASRTYGQAWTALLRDPALLGSFATLPPVRTALG
;
A
#
# COMPACT_ATOMS: atom_id res chain seq x y z
N MET A 1 -30.76 0.69 22.52
CA MET A 1 -30.45 0.67 21.08
C MET A 1 -29.81 2.00 20.77
N GLU A 2 -28.50 2.06 20.97
CA GLU A 2 -27.71 3.29 20.87
C GLU A 2 -26.97 3.24 19.54
N THR A 3 -27.16 4.29 18.76
CA THR A 3 -26.70 4.48 17.39
C THR A 3 -25.18 4.38 17.34
N GLY A 4 -24.66 3.28 16.81
CA GLY A 4 -23.23 3.12 16.55
C GLY A 4 -22.79 4.26 15.62
N ALA A 5 -21.94 5.14 16.14
CA ALA A 5 -21.40 6.25 15.40
C ALA A 5 -20.83 5.73 14.07
N ASP A 6 -21.32 6.29 12.96
CA ASP A 6 -20.76 6.08 11.64
C ASP A 6 -19.36 6.70 11.67
N ILE A 7 -18.35 5.88 12.02
CA ILE A 7 -16.95 6.29 12.01
C ILE A 7 -16.62 6.45 10.53
N ILE A 8 -16.76 7.68 10.03
CA ILE A 8 -16.20 8.08 8.75
C ILE A 8 -14.70 7.80 8.87
N ALA A 9 -14.23 6.74 8.21
CA ALA A 9 -12.82 6.40 8.17
C ALA A 9 -12.09 7.50 7.38
N LEU A 10 -11.70 8.57 8.08
CA LEU A 10 -10.98 9.68 7.50
C LEU A 10 -9.63 9.17 7.00
N TRP A 11 -9.40 9.32 5.69
CA TRP A 11 -8.12 8.94 5.11
C TRP A 11 -7.00 9.75 5.78
N PRO A 12 -6.00 9.11 6.40
CA PRO A 12 -4.96 9.83 7.09
C PRO A 12 -4.16 10.72 6.13
N ARG A 13 -3.98 12.00 6.47
CA ARG A 13 -3.24 12.96 5.64
C ARG A 13 -1.81 12.52 5.30
N TRP A 14 -1.16 11.82 6.22
CA TRP A 14 0.20 11.30 6.00
C TRP A 14 0.29 10.22 4.92
N LEU A 15 -0.85 9.66 4.46
CA LEU A 15 -0.95 8.70 3.37
C LEU A 15 -1.27 9.34 2.01
N GLU A 16 -1.41 10.67 1.94
CA GLU A 16 -1.85 11.34 0.71
C GLU A 16 -0.79 11.29 -0.40
N ASN A 17 0.49 11.44 -0.03
CA ASN A 17 1.60 11.47 -0.98
C ASN A 17 2.90 10.93 -0.37
N VAL A 18 3.86 10.61 -1.22
CA VAL A 18 5.17 10.07 -0.84
C VAL A 18 6.02 11.05 -0.04
N GLY A 19 5.82 12.36 -0.22
CA GLY A 19 6.50 13.40 0.56
C GLY A 19 6.13 13.33 2.05
N GLU A 20 4.85 13.25 2.37
CA GLU A 20 4.38 13.09 3.76
C GLU A 20 4.79 11.74 4.34
N MET A 21 4.72 10.65 3.56
CA MET A 21 5.20 9.34 4.01
C MET A 21 6.70 9.38 4.34
N ARG A 22 7.51 10.01 3.48
CA ARG A 22 8.96 10.17 3.70
C ARG A 22 9.24 11.04 4.92
N ARG A 23 8.53 12.17 5.08
CA ARG A 23 8.65 13.07 6.25
C ARG A 23 8.37 12.34 7.56
N MET A 24 7.44 11.39 7.55
CA MET A 24 7.07 10.58 8.71
C MET A 24 7.98 9.36 8.93
N ASN A 25 8.99 9.14 8.09
CA ASN A 25 9.80 7.91 8.06
C ASN A 25 8.93 6.63 7.95
N ALA A 26 7.85 6.71 7.18
CA ALA A 26 6.95 5.59 6.98
C ALA A 26 7.61 4.47 6.18
N LEU A 27 7.26 3.23 6.50
CA LEU A 27 7.65 2.05 5.76
C LEU A 27 6.64 1.80 4.64
N VAL A 28 7.10 1.65 3.40
CA VAL A 28 6.24 1.32 2.25
C VAL A 28 6.64 -0.01 1.63
N ARG A 29 5.63 -0.79 1.26
CA ARG A 29 5.77 -2.08 0.58
C ARG A 29 4.78 -2.17 -0.58
N VAL A 30 5.07 -3.04 -1.54
CA VAL A 30 4.08 -3.52 -2.52
C VAL A 30 3.71 -4.96 -2.20
N ARG A 31 2.44 -5.31 -2.33
CA ARG A 31 1.94 -6.68 -2.21
C ARG A 31 1.21 -7.09 -3.48
N CYS A 32 1.52 -8.27 -4.02
CA CYS A 32 0.80 -8.84 -5.15
C CYS A 32 -0.51 -9.48 -4.70
N ALA A 33 -1.58 -9.18 -5.41
CA ALA A 33 -2.89 -9.78 -5.17
C ALA A 33 -3.00 -11.24 -5.65
N VAL A 34 -2.10 -11.71 -6.52
CA VAL A 34 -2.19 -13.04 -7.15
C VAL A 34 -1.21 -14.04 -6.53
N CYS A 35 0.08 -13.70 -6.48
CA CYS A 35 1.10 -14.61 -5.95
C CYS A 35 1.47 -14.33 -4.49
N GLY A 36 0.96 -13.24 -3.90
CA GLY A 36 1.23 -12.87 -2.51
C GLY A 36 2.61 -12.28 -2.25
N THR A 37 3.44 -12.10 -3.30
CA THR A 37 4.78 -11.52 -3.17
C THR A 37 4.72 -10.15 -2.50
N ILE A 38 5.57 -9.93 -1.50
CA ILE A 38 5.73 -8.63 -0.84
C ILE A 38 7.15 -8.11 -1.01
N LEU A 39 7.29 -6.84 -1.42
CA LEU A 39 8.59 -6.19 -1.63
C LEU A 39 8.63 -4.85 -0.91
N ARG A 40 9.81 -4.44 -0.46
CA ARG A 40 10.05 -3.10 0.09
C ARG A 40 10.11 -2.09 -1.05
N VAL A 41 9.57 -0.90 -0.80
CA VAL A 41 9.65 0.24 -1.70
C VAL A 41 10.53 1.28 -1.03
N ASP A 42 11.52 1.76 -1.77
CA ASP A 42 12.34 2.88 -1.34
C ASP A 42 11.62 4.19 -1.68
N LEU A 43 11.28 4.98 -0.66
CA LEU A 43 10.53 6.22 -0.84
C LEU A 43 11.38 7.30 -1.51
N ASP A 44 12.68 7.34 -1.26
CA ASP A 44 13.61 8.29 -1.87
C ASP A 44 13.72 8.08 -3.39
N ASP A 45 13.78 6.83 -3.85
CA ASP A 45 13.71 6.45 -5.26
C ASP A 45 12.39 6.89 -5.92
N ILE A 46 11.24 6.71 -5.25
CA ILE A 46 9.95 7.18 -5.79
C ILE A 46 9.92 8.71 -5.87
N VAL A 47 10.39 9.42 -4.83
CA VAL A 47 10.45 10.88 -4.81
C VAL A 47 11.39 11.39 -5.91
N ALA A 48 12.54 10.74 -6.13
CA ALA A 48 13.48 11.14 -7.18
C ALA A 48 12.87 10.99 -8.58
N ARG A 49 12.04 9.96 -8.81
CA ARG A 49 11.42 9.70 -10.12
C ARG A 49 10.14 10.48 -10.39
N HIS A 50 9.33 10.74 -9.36
CA HIS A 50 7.97 11.27 -9.51
C HIS A 50 7.70 12.56 -8.73
N GLY A 51 8.62 12.98 -7.85
CA GLY A 51 8.46 14.14 -6.97
C GLY A 51 7.68 13.84 -5.68
N VAL A 52 7.77 14.76 -4.72
CA VAL A 52 7.19 14.61 -3.38
C VAL A 52 5.66 14.56 -3.36
N GLY A 53 4.99 15.21 -4.31
CA GLY A 53 3.53 15.25 -4.39
C GLY A 53 2.90 13.98 -4.96
N TYR A 54 3.69 12.99 -5.37
CA TYR A 54 3.18 11.78 -5.99
C TYR A 54 2.38 10.92 -5.01
N SER A 55 1.18 10.47 -5.41
CA SER A 55 0.32 9.63 -4.58
C SER A 55 0.42 8.16 -4.99
N LEU A 56 0.57 7.29 -3.98
CA LEU A 56 0.56 5.83 -4.14
C LEU A 56 -0.83 5.22 -3.92
N VAL A 57 -1.82 6.03 -3.54
CA VAL A 57 -3.18 5.58 -3.27
C VAL A 57 -3.84 5.12 -4.57
N ASP A 58 -4.45 3.93 -4.55
CA ASP A 58 -5.08 3.26 -5.68
C ASP A 58 -4.15 2.99 -6.87
N LYS A 59 -2.84 3.16 -6.69
CA LYS A 59 -1.85 2.83 -7.72
C LYS A 59 -1.58 1.34 -7.74
N LEU A 60 -1.69 0.77 -8.94
CA LEU A 60 -1.36 -0.61 -9.21
C LEU A 60 -0.13 -0.67 -10.11
N GLU A 61 0.79 -1.57 -9.75
CA GLU A 61 1.94 -1.92 -10.59
C GLU A 61 1.85 -3.38 -11.01
N ARG A 62 2.61 -3.76 -12.04
CA ARG A 62 2.76 -5.17 -12.41
C ARG A 62 3.64 -5.88 -11.39
N CYS A 63 3.26 -7.09 -11.00
CA CYS A 63 4.08 -7.92 -10.14
C CYS A 63 5.46 -8.16 -10.77
N ARG A 64 6.52 -7.96 -9.96
CA ARG A 64 7.91 -8.20 -10.38
C ARG A 64 8.31 -9.68 -10.33
N MET A 65 7.44 -10.56 -9.84
CA MET A 65 7.74 -11.98 -9.77
C MET A 65 7.65 -12.61 -11.17
N VAL A 66 8.70 -13.32 -11.58
CA VAL A 66 8.75 -14.05 -12.84
C VAL A 66 7.60 -15.07 -12.90
N GLY A 67 6.86 -15.09 -14.01
CA GLY A 67 5.71 -15.96 -14.21
C GLY A 67 4.40 -15.46 -13.58
N CYS A 68 4.42 -14.37 -12.80
CA CYS A 68 3.21 -13.74 -12.29
C CYS A 68 2.75 -12.61 -13.22
N ALA A 69 1.48 -12.63 -13.60
CA ALA A 69 0.81 -11.56 -14.35
C ALA A 69 -0.08 -10.67 -13.47
N GLY A 70 -0.04 -10.87 -12.14
CA GLY A 70 -0.89 -10.15 -11.21
C GLY A 70 -0.50 -8.69 -11.00
N SER A 71 -1.43 -7.93 -10.46
CA SER A 71 -1.20 -6.56 -10.01
C SER A 71 -0.74 -6.52 -8.55
N THR A 72 0.04 -5.50 -8.22
CA THR A 72 0.45 -5.18 -6.85
C THR A 72 -0.15 -3.85 -6.42
N PHE A 73 -0.51 -3.75 -5.15
CA PHE A 73 -0.94 -2.52 -4.51
C PHE A 73 0.02 -2.16 -3.39
N TYR A 74 0.02 -0.89 -2.99
CA TYR A 74 0.90 -0.39 -1.94
C TYR A 74 0.32 -0.62 -0.55
N LEU A 75 1.22 -0.85 0.40
CA LEU A 75 0.99 -0.92 1.83
C LEU A 75 1.91 0.09 2.50
N ALA A 76 1.41 0.83 3.48
CA ALA A 76 2.23 1.72 4.29
C ALA A 76 2.05 1.43 5.78
N SER A 77 3.09 1.67 6.56
CA SER A 77 3.05 1.65 8.01
C SER A 77 3.86 2.82 8.56
N ARG A 78 3.40 3.45 9.65
CA ARG A 78 4.07 4.64 10.20
C ARG A 78 5.49 4.35 10.68
N THR A 79 5.72 3.19 11.29
CA THR A 79 7.03 2.76 11.79
C THR A 79 7.01 1.25 12.05
N TYR A 80 8.14 0.68 12.41
CA TYR A 80 8.26 -0.74 12.75
C TYR A 80 7.27 -1.14 13.86
N GLY A 81 6.65 -2.31 13.69
CA GLY A 81 5.70 -2.88 14.66
C GLY A 81 4.29 -2.27 14.61
N GLN A 82 4.05 -1.24 13.79
CA GLN A 82 2.71 -0.68 13.60
C GLN A 82 1.91 -1.45 12.56
N ALA A 83 0.59 -1.25 12.58
CA ALA A 83 -0.32 -1.81 11.60
C ALA A 83 0.06 -1.36 10.17
N TRP A 84 -0.15 -2.26 9.21
CA TRP A 84 -0.01 -1.95 7.79
C TRP A 84 -1.37 -1.53 7.24
N THR A 85 -1.41 -0.37 6.60
CA THR A 85 -2.59 0.15 5.91
C THR A 85 -2.42 -0.06 4.41
N ALA A 86 -3.41 -0.67 3.76
CA ALA A 86 -3.44 -0.75 2.31
C ALA A 86 -3.75 0.64 1.73
N LEU A 87 -2.97 1.05 0.73
CA LEU A 87 -3.18 2.32 0.03
C LEU A 87 -4.23 2.15 -1.07
N LEU A 88 -5.41 1.71 -0.65
CA LEU A 88 -6.57 1.51 -1.50
C LEU A 88 -7.74 2.28 -0.88
N ARG A 89 -8.31 3.19 -1.65
CA ARG A 89 -9.50 3.96 -1.32
C ARG A 89 -10.66 3.58 -2.22
N ASP A 90 -10.39 3.19 -3.46
CA ASP A 90 -11.41 2.77 -4.40
C ASP A 90 -12.11 1.48 -3.91
N PRO A 91 -13.45 1.49 -3.76
CA PRO A 91 -14.18 0.33 -3.23
C PRO A 91 -14.15 -0.88 -4.17
N ALA A 92 -14.03 -0.68 -5.49
CA ALA A 92 -13.93 -1.79 -6.43
C ALA A 92 -12.56 -2.48 -6.32
N LEU A 93 -11.47 -1.72 -6.11
CA LEU A 93 -10.15 -2.28 -5.81
C LEU A 93 -10.13 -3.01 -4.46
N LEU A 94 -10.73 -2.43 -3.43
CA LEU A 94 -10.87 -3.08 -2.12
C LEU A 94 -11.61 -4.43 -2.24
N GLY A 95 -12.73 -4.46 -2.98
CA GLY A 95 -13.46 -5.69 -3.25
C GLY A 95 -12.65 -6.71 -4.05
N SER A 96 -11.93 -6.26 -5.07
CA SER A 96 -11.07 -7.11 -5.92
C SER A 96 -9.93 -7.78 -5.14
N PHE A 97 -9.51 -7.17 -4.03
CA PHE A 97 -8.40 -7.63 -3.18
C PHE A 97 -8.84 -8.06 -1.80
N ALA A 98 -10.13 -8.39 -1.61
CA ALA A 98 -10.64 -8.86 -0.33
C ALA A 98 -10.07 -10.25 0.04
N THR A 99 -9.86 -11.11 -0.96
CA THR A 99 -9.30 -12.46 -0.77
C THR A 99 -7.88 -12.50 -1.32
N LEU A 100 -6.90 -12.33 -0.43
CA LEU A 100 -5.50 -12.31 -0.80
C LEU A 100 -4.83 -13.65 -0.51
N PRO A 101 -3.92 -14.12 -1.39
CA PRO A 101 -3.06 -15.26 -1.09
C PRO A 101 -2.17 -14.98 0.12
N PRO A 102 -1.64 -16.03 0.77
CA PRO A 102 -0.68 -15.86 1.86
C PRO A 102 0.52 -15.03 1.39
N VAL A 103 1.07 -14.23 2.31
CA VAL A 103 2.24 -13.40 2.01
C VAL A 103 3.43 -14.29 1.67
N ARG A 104 4.05 -14.02 0.53
CA ARG A 104 5.32 -14.62 0.13
C ARG A 104 6.39 -13.56 0.17
N THR A 105 7.36 -13.70 1.05
CA THR A 105 8.61 -12.97 0.90
C THR A 105 9.40 -13.65 -0.20
N ALA A 106 10.08 -12.89 -1.07
CA ALA A 106 11.06 -13.50 -1.96
C ALA A 106 12.04 -14.29 -1.08
N LEU A 107 12.13 -15.60 -1.30
CA LEU A 107 13.25 -16.39 -0.81
C LEU A 107 14.45 -15.83 -1.55
N GLY A 108 15.39 -15.23 -0.80
CA GLY A 108 16.64 -14.73 -1.36
C GLY A 108 17.44 -15.83 -2.04
#